data_AF-A0A7Z0JCV7-F1
#
_entry.id   AF-A0A7Z0JCV7-F1
#
_cell.length_a   1.000
_cell.length_b   1.000
_cell.length_c   1.000
_cell.angle_alpha   90.00
_cell.angle_beta   90.00
_cell.angle_gamma   90.00
#
_symmetry.space_group_name_H-M   'P 1'
#
loop_
_entity.id
_entity.type
_entity.pdbx_description
1 polymer ?
#
loop_
_entity_poly.entity_id
_entity_poly.type
_entity_poly.pdbx_seq_one_letter_code
_entity_poly.pdbx_strand_id
1 'polypeptide(L)'
;MDFEIRKNRTPQGRKKLSAERVAYLQLMKQGYSNTEACRTVGVDPRTGRKWRNGRSAEQVRDALAATVQTLPRHLVRSVTWDQGSEMAAHHEFTAATDIPVYFCDPASPWQRGSNENTNGLLRQYFPKGTDLSVHSAGHLEAVAVQLNGRPRKTLGWDTPAERLAKLLPTSS
;
A
#
# COMPACT_ATOMS: atom_id res chain seq x y z
N MET A 1 23.73 -18.46 -11.28
CA MET A 1 23.05 -17.35 -11.97
C MET A 1 24.11 -16.35 -12.40
N ASP A 2 24.44 -16.31 -13.68
CA ASP A 2 25.39 -15.33 -14.23
C ASP A 2 24.68 -13.99 -14.40
N PHE A 3 24.84 -13.11 -13.41
CA PHE A 3 24.34 -11.75 -13.47
C PHE A 3 25.50 -10.85 -13.91
N GLU A 4 25.50 -10.41 -15.17
CA GLU A 4 26.51 -9.49 -15.66
C GLU A 4 26.28 -8.08 -15.13
N ILE A 5 27.25 -7.58 -14.38
CA ILE A 5 27.28 -6.21 -13.85
C ILE A 5 27.31 -5.22 -15.02
N ARG A 6 26.39 -4.26 -15.01
CA ARG A 6 26.23 -3.25 -16.07
C ARG A 6 27.52 -2.45 -16.29
N LYS A 7 28.12 -2.59 -17.49
CA LYS A 7 29.38 -1.93 -17.89
C LYS A 7 29.24 -0.42 -18.13
N ASN A 8 28.07 0.06 -18.57
CA ASN A 8 27.83 1.47 -18.90
C ASN A 8 26.86 2.15 -17.90
N ARG A 9 27.36 3.17 -17.18
CA ARG A 9 26.65 3.90 -16.11
C ARG A 9 25.95 5.20 -16.54
N THR A 10 25.81 5.46 -17.84
CA THR A 10 25.12 6.66 -18.34
C THR A 10 23.62 6.69 -17.97
N PRO A 11 23.03 7.88 -17.72
CA PRO A 11 21.61 8.02 -17.40
C PRO A 11 20.74 7.59 -18.60
N GLN A 12 20.00 6.48 -18.47
CA GLN A 12 19.18 5.90 -19.56
C GLN A 12 17.71 6.41 -19.59
N GLY A 13 17.43 7.55 -18.96
CA GLY A 13 16.05 8.00 -18.75
C GLY A 13 15.26 7.08 -17.79
N ARG A 14 13.93 7.24 -17.75
CA ARG A 14 13.04 6.51 -16.82
C ARG A 14 12.84 5.06 -17.28
N LYS A 15 13.81 4.19 -17.01
CA LYS A 15 13.70 2.74 -17.25
C LYS A 15 13.10 2.04 -16.02
N LYS A 16 12.16 1.10 -16.23
CA LYS A 16 11.73 0.18 -15.16
C LYS A 16 12.84 -0.83 -14.90
N LEU A 17 13.45 -0.77 -13.71
CA LEU A 17 14.57 -1.60 -13.27
C LEU A 17 14.06 -2.87 -12.56
N SER A 18 13.25 -3.68 -13.25
CA SER A 18 12.62 -4.88 -12.63
C SER A 18 13.63 -5.99 -12.37
N ALA A 19 14.47 -6.32 -13.35
CA ALA A 19 15.51 -7.35 -13.23
C ALA A 19 16.55 -6.97 -12.17
N GLU A 20 16.97 -5.72 -12.16
CA GLU A 20 17.88 -5.15 -11.16
C GLU A 20 17.28 -5.23 -9.75
N ARG A 21 15.98 -4.93 -9.59
CA ARG A 21 15.29 -5.05 -8.30
C ARG A 21 15.27 -6.50 -7.82
N VAL A 22 14.99 -7.47 -8.70
CA VAL A 22 14.98 -8.90 -8.34
C VAL A 22 16.37 -9.34 -7.87
N ALA A 23 17.42 -9.02 -8.64
CA ALA A 23 18.79 -9.35 -8.28
C ALA A 23 19.21 -8.69 -6.94
N TYR A 24 18.84 -7.42 -6.75
CA TYR A 24 19.07 -6.70 -5.50
C TYR A 24 18.42 -7.41 -4.30
N LEU A 25 17.14 -7.78 -4.42
CA LEU A 25 16.41 -8.45 -3.34
C LEU A 25 17.00 -9.83 -3.02
N GLN A 26 17.52 -10.55 -4.02
CA GLN A 26 18.18 -11.84 -3.81
C GLN A 26 19.53 -11.70 -3.08
N LEU A 27 20.34 -10.70 -3.42
CA LEU A 27 21.57 -10.40 -2.68
C LEU A 27 21.28 -10.01 -1.23
N MET A 28 20.24 -9.21 -0.99
CA MET A 28 19.81 -8.87 0.36
C MET A 28 19.40 -10.13 1.17
N LYS A 29 18.70 -11.09 0.56
CA LYS A 29 18.35 -12.38 1.20
C LYS A 29 19.57 -13.25 1.51
N GLN A 30 20.65 -13.11 0.74
CA GLN A 30 21.93 -13.78 0.97
C GLN A 30 22.79 -13.10 2.06
N GLY A 31 22.31 -12.02 2.68
CA GLY A 31 22.98 -11.33 3.78
C GLY A 31 23.92 -10.19 3.34
N TYR A 32 23.95 -9.84 2.05
CA TYR A 32 24.77 -8.72 1.57
C TYR A 32 24.30 -7.40 2.18
N SER A 33 25.25 -6.48 2.42
CA SER A 33 24.90 -5.12 2.82
C SER A 33 24.23 -4.36 1.68
N ASN A 34 23.43 -3.33 2.01
CA ASN A 34 22.79 -2.49 1.00
C ASN A 34 23.81 -1.89 0.01
N THR A 35 24.98 -1.49 0.50
CA THR A 35 26.03 -0.88 -0.33
C THR A 35 26.59 -1.89 -1.33
N GLU A 36 26.87 -3.11 -0.91
CA GLU A 36 27.37 -4.18 -1.78
C GLU A 36 26.32 -4.61 -2.80
N ALA A 37 25.07 -4.78 -2.37
CA ALA A 37 23.97 -5.13 -3.26
C ALA A 37 23.73 -4.04 -4.32
N CYS A 38 23.72 -2.76 -3.94
CA CYS A 38 23.57 -1.65 -4.89
C CYS A 38 24.73 -1.57 -5.88
N ARG A 39 25.97 -1.76 -5.40
CA ARG A 39 27.17 -1.74 -6.24
C ARG A 39 27.14 -2.88 -7.26
N THR A 40 26.75 -4.07 -6.83
CA THR A 40 26.67 -5.29 -7.67
C THR A 40 25.62 -5.13 -8.76
N VAL A 41 24.45 -4.57 -8.41
CA VAL A 41 23.34 -4.38 -9.35
C VAL A 41 23.52 -3.13 -10.24
N GLY A 42 24.39 -2.20 -9.85
CA GLY A 42 24.67 -0.97 -10.61
C GLY A 42 23.60 0.10 -10.42
N VAL A 43 23.02 0.20 -9.22
CA VAL A 43 21.97 1.18 -8.89
C VAL A 43 22.40 2.14 -7.79
N ASP A 44 21.80 3.32 -7.77
CA ASP A 44 22.05 4.31 -6.71
C ASP A 44 21.63 3.77 -5.33
N PRO A 45 22.41 4.00 -4.26
CA PRO A 45 22.07 3.56 -2.91
C PRO A 45 20.70 4.02 -2.39
N ARG A 46 20.17 5.15 -2.87
CA ARG A 46 18.81 5.61 -2.57
C ARG A 46 17.77 4.70 -3.23
N THR A 47 18.02 4.25 -4.46
CA THR A 47 17.15 3.29 -5.16
C THR A 47 17.12 1.96 -4.42
N GLY A 48 18.28 1.43 -3.99
CA GLY A 48 18.33 0.22 -3.17
C GLY A 48 17.61 0.39 -1.83
N ARG A 49 17.82 1.52 -1.14
CA ARG A 49 17.11 1.84 0.11
C ARG A 49 15.59 1.89 -0.10
N LYS A 50 15.12 2.45 -1.22
CA LYS A 50 13.70 2.44 -1.61
C LYS A 50 13.19 1.03 -1.89
N TRP A 51 13.98 0.16 -2.51
CA TRP A 51 13.57 -1.22 -2.77
C TRP A 51 13.54 -2.09 -1.52
N ARG A 52 14.49 -1.90 -0.61
CA ARG A 52 14.55 -2.59 0.68
C ARG A 52 13.44 -2.19 1.63
N ASN A 53 13.18 -0.89 1.72
CA ASN A 53 12.21 -0.34 2.67
C ASN A 53 10.82 -0.14 2.06
N GLY A 54 10.70 -0.28 0.74
CA GLY A 54 9.43 -0.15 0.02
C GLY A 54 8.61 -1.43 0.12
N ARG A 55 7.29 -1.29 0.23
CA ARG A 55 6.36 -2.41 0.17
C ARG A 55 6.37 -3.00 -1.25
N SER A 56 6.51 -4.31 -1.37
CA SER A 56 6.40 -4.99 -2.67
C SER A 56 4.95 -5.08 -3.11
N ALA A 57 4.70 -5.19 -4.41
CA ALA A 57 3.32 -5.22 -4.91
C ALA A 57 2.60 -6.51 -4.50
N GLU A 58 3.36 -7.59 -4.40
CA GLU A 58 2.96 -8.93 -3.99
C GLU A 58 2.54 -8.92 -2.51
N GLN A 59 3.36 -8.34 -1.62
CA GLN A 59 3.00 -8.22 -0.20
C GLN A 59 1.72 -7.41 0.00
N VAL A 60 1.55 -6.31 -0.75
CA VAL A 60 0.34 -5.50 -0.62
C VAL A 60 -0.88 -6.21 -1.18
N ARG A 61 -0.75 -6.88 -2.34
CA ARG A 61 -1.79 -7.75 -2.91
C ARG A 61 -2.24 -8.79 -1.89
N ASP A 62 -1.32 -9.54 -1.29
CA ASP A 62 -1.65 -10.64 -0.37
C ASP A 62 -2.35 -10.14 0.89
N ALA A 63 -1.81 -9.07 1.50
CA ALA A 63 -2.41 -8.47 2.69
C ALA A 63 -3.80 -7.91 2.42
N LEU A 64 -3.99 -7.21 1.28
CA LEU A 64 -5.30 -6.68 0.90
C LEU A 64 -6.29 -7.79 0.56
N ALA A 65 -5.86 -8.82 -0.17
CA ALA A 65 -6.71 -9.96 -0.53
C ALA A 65 -7.20 -10.69 0.72
N ALA A 66 -6.33 -10.91 1.71
CA ALA A 66 -6.73 -11.47 3.00
C ALA A 66 -7.71 -10.55 3.75
N THR A 67 -7.48 -9.24 3.73
CA THR A 67 -8.34 -8.26 4.42
C THR A 67 -9.75 -8.19 3.81
N VAL A 68 -9.87 -8.14 2.49
CA VAL A 68 -11.20 -8.03 1.85
C VAL A 68 -12.05 -9.29 2.02
N GLN A 69 -11.43 -10.44 2.26
CA GLN A 69 -12.15 -11.69 2.57
C GLN A 69 -12.83 -11.66 3.94
N THR A 70 -12.39 -10.81 4.87
CA THR A 70 -13.06 -10.65 6.18
C THR A 70 -14.28 -9.73 6.12
N LEU A 71 -14.43 -8.97 5.03
CA LEU A 71 -15.53 -8.03 4.85
C LEU A 71 -16.77 -8.76 4.30
N PRO A 72 -18.00 -8.33 4.67
CA PRO A 72 -19.21 -8.89 4.09
C PRO A 72 -19.23 -8.70 2.56
N ARG A 73 -19.22 -9.80 1.79
CA ARG A 73 -19.06 -9.75 0.32
C ARG A 73 -20.09 -8.85 -0.38
N HIS A 74 -21.31 -8.77 0.15
CA HIS A 74 -22.37 -7.94 -0.44
C HIS A 74 -22.12 -6.42 -0.30
N LEU A 75 -21.21 -6.01 0.58
CA LEU A 75 -20.83 -4.61 0.81
C LEU A 75 -19.59 -4.18 0.03
N VAL A 76 -18.76 -5.12 -0.42
CA VAL A 76 -17.53 -4.81 -1.16
C VAL A 76 -17.80 -4.90 -2.66
N ARG A 77 -17.77 -3.76 -3.35
CA ARG A 77 -18.09 -3.68 -4.78
C ARG A 77 -16.91 -3.36 -5.68
N SER A 78 -15.99 -2.54 -5.21
CA SER A 78 -14.81 -2.09 -5.96
C SER A 78 -13.83 -1.43 -5.01
N VAL A 79 -12.57 -1.32 -5.44
CA VAL A 79 -11.57 -0.52 -4.74
C VAL A 79 -11.00 0.54 -5.67
N THR A 80 -10.79 1.75 -5.15
CA THR A 80 -10.08 2.82 -5.86
C THR A 80 -8.68 2.98 -5.26
N TRP A 81 -7.65 3.12 -6.09
CA TRP A 81 -6.23 3.25 -5.71
C TRP A 81 -5.57 4.48 -6.33
N ASP A 82 -4.45 4.90 -5.75
CA ASP A 82 -3.53 5.82 -6.41
C ASP A 82 -2.59 5.04 -7.36
N GLN A 83 -1.73 5.76 -8.08
CA GLN A 83 -0.77 5.15 -9.01
C GLN A 83 0.53 4.70 -8.31
N GLY A 84 0.45 4.31 -7.04
CA GLY A 84 1.59 3.77 -6.29
C GLY A 84 2.19 2.54 -6.97
N SER A 85 3.51 2.42 -6.95
CA SER A 85 4.21 1.27 -7.56
C SER A 85 3.93 -0.06 -6.86
N GLU A 86 3.53 0.01 -5.60
CA GLU A 86 3.04 -1.09 -4.78
C GLU A 86 1.69 -1.64 -5.28
N MET A 87 0.98 -0.90 -6.13
CA MET A 87 -0.31 -1.32 -6.72
C MET A 87 -0.14 -2.06 -8.05
N ALA A 88 1.09 -2.37 -8.45
CA ALA A 88 1.38 -2.98 -9.75
C ALA A 88 0.70 -4.34 -9.97
N ALA A 89 0.46 -5.09 -8.88
CA ALA A 89 -0.21 -6.40 -8.90
C ALA A 89 -1.75 -6.33 -8.79
N HIS A 90 -2.37 -5.19 -9.11
CA HIS A 90 -3.84 -5.00 -9.03
C HIS A 90 -4.65 -6.01 -9.84
N HIS A 91 -4.16 -6.41 -11.02
CA HIS A 91 -4.83 -7.39 -11.86
C HIS A 91 -4.95 -8.76 -11.19
N GLU A 92 -3.89 -9.18 -10.48
CA GLU A 92 -3.89 -10.42 -9.69
C GLU A 92 -4.80 -10.30 -8.47
N PHE A 93 -4.84 -9.13 -7.82
CA PHE A 93 -5.80 -8.87 -6.74
C PHE A 93 -7.24 -9.02 -7.22
N THR A 94 -7.60 -8.42 -8.37
CA THR A 94 -8.94 -8.56 -8.94
C THR A 94 -9.25 -10.01 -9.29
N ALA A 95 -8.32 -10.74 -9.92
CA ALA A 95 -8.51 -12.15 -10.25
C ALA A 95 -8.74 -13.04 -9.00
N ALA A 96 -8.05 -12.75 -7.90
CA ALA A 96 -8.16 -13.52 -6.66
C ALA A 96 -9.42 -13.21 -5.83
N THR A 97 -10.00 -12.01 -5.97
CA THR A 97 -11.07 -11.53 -5.07
C THR A 97 -12.40 -11.26 -5.76
N ASP A 98 -12.40 -11.20 -7.09
CA ASP A 98 -13.51 -10.73 -7.94
C ASP A 98 -13.89 -9.26 -7.68
N ILE A 99 -12.95 -8.47 -7.11
CA ILE A 99 -13.16 -7.05 -6.81
C ILE A 99 -12.46 -6.19 -7.86
N PRO A 100 -13.20 -5.39 -8.65
CA PRO A 100 -12.60 -4.50 -9.63
C PRO A 100 -11.82 -3.36 -8.97
N VAL A 101 -10.66 -3.04 -9.55
CA VAL A 101 -9.78 -1.95 -9.11
C VAL A 101 -9.82 -0.80 -10.12
N TYR A 102 -9.98 0.42 -9.62
CA TYR A 102 -9.93 1.65 -10.40
C TYR A 102 -8.81 2.55 -9.91
N PHE A 103 -8.20 3.30 -10.81
CA PHE A 103 -7.11 4.24 -10.49
C PHE A 103 -7.56 5.68 -10.63
N CYS A 104 -7.06 6.53 -9.75
CA CYS A 104 -7.19 7.97 -9.92
C CYS A 104 -6.33 8.47 -11.07
N ASP A 105 -6.78 9.57 -11.66
CA ASP A 105 -6.07 10.27 -12.73
C ASP A 105 -4.72 10.79 -12.23
N PRO A 106 -3.68 10.82 -13.10
CA PRO A 106 -2.40 11.40 -12.75
C PRO A 106 -2.55 12.83 -12.22
N ALA A 107 -1.78 13.18 -11.19
CA ALA A 107 -1.76 14.51 -10.58
C ALA A 107 -3.14 15.03 -10.09
N SER A 108 -4.08 14.13 -9.79
CA SER A 108 -5.45 14.50 -9.33
C SER A 108 -5.73 14.07 -7.89
N PRO A 109 -4.99 14.57 -6.87
CA PRO A 109 -5.13 14.12 -5.48
C PRO A 109 -6.53 14.36 -4.89
N TRP A 110 -7.29 15.31 -5.41
CA TRP A 110 -8.65 15.61 -4.96
C TRP A 110 -9.66 14.47 -5.19
N GLN A 111 -9.39 13.56 -6.14
CA GLN A 111 -10.23 12.38 -6.37
C GLN A 111 -10.25 11.41 -5.17
N ARG A 112 -9.36 11.61 -4.19
CA ARG A 112 -9.28 10.82 -2.94
C ARG A 112 -9.25 11.69 -1.68
N GLY A 113 -9.94 12.82 -1.69
CA GLY A 113 -9.96 13.74 -0.55
C GLY A 113 -10.33 13.07 0.79
N SER A 114 -11.19 12.05 0.76
CA SER A 114 -11.55 11.27 1.95
C SER A 114 -10.37 10.51 2.56
N ASN A 115 -9.48 9.94 1.73
CA ASN A 115 -8.33 9.18 2.22
C ASN A 115 -7.27 10.08 2.83
N GLU A 116 -7.03 11.25 2.25
CA GLU A 116 -6.11 12.23 2.83
C GLU A 116 -6.61 12.73 4.19
N ASN A 117 -7.92 12.98 4.31
CA ASN A 117 -8.54 13.32 5.59
C ASN A 117 -8.38 12.18 6.62
N THR A 118 -8.67 10.93 6.24
CA THR A 118 -8.50 9.75 7.11
C THR A 118 -7.04 9.55 7.52
N ASN A 119 -6.10 9.71 6.59
CA ASN A 119 -4.66 9.66 6.87
C ASN A 119 -4.23 10.75 7.86
N GLY A 120 -4.80 11.96 7.75
CA GLY A 120 -4.58 13.03 8.72
C GLY A 120 -5.05 12.67 10.14
N LEU A 121 -6.15 11.94 10.26
CA LEU A 121 -6.68 11.47 11.55
C LEU A 121 -5.85 10.33 12.12
N LEU A 122 -5.43 9.37 11.29
CA LEU A 122 -4.53 8.29 11.69
C LEU A 122 -3.21 8.84 12.25
N ARG A 123 -2.73 9.98 11.74
CA ARG A 123 -1.50 10.64 12.24
C ARG A 123 -1.60 11.16 13.68
N GLN A 124 -2.79 11.24 14.26
CA GLN A 124 -2.97 11.55 15.70
C GLN A 124 -2.57 10.36 16.58
N TYR A 125 -2.63 9.14 16.05
CA TYR A 125 -2.23 7.90 16.73
C TYR A 125 -0.85 7.42 16.28
N PHE A 126 -0.56 7.56 14.98
CA PHE A 126 0.67 7.12 14.36
C PHE A 126 1.34 8.29 13.64
N PRO A 127 2.12 9.11 14.37
CA PRO A 127 2.84 10.22 13.77
C PRO A 127 3.63 9.82 12.52
N LYS A 128 3.86 10.79 11.63
CA LYS A 128 4.56 10.51 10.37
C LYS A 128 5.94 9.92 10.65
N GLY A 129 6.23 8.77 10.06
CA GLY A 129 7.50 8.07 10.24
C GLY A 129 7.51 7.05 11.38
N THR A 130 6.41 6.89 12.12
CA THR A 130 6.24 5.79 13.08
C THR A 130 6.42 4.45 12.38
N ASP A 131 7.25 3.59 12.98
CA ASP A 131 7.35 2.19 12.59
C ASP A 131 6.07 1.47 13.01
N LEU A 132 5.22 1.12 12.06
CA LEU A 132 3.96 0.44 12.34
C LEU A 132 4.15 -1.02 12.76
N SER A 133 5.33 -1.63 12.52
CA SER A 133 5.58 -3.03 12.84
C SER A 133 5.63 -3.31 14.34
N VAL A 134 5.85 -2.28 15.17
CA VAL A 134 5.86 -2.39 16.63
C VAL A 134 4.45 -2.41 17.24
N HIS A 135 3.43 -2.07 16.44
CA HIS A 135 2.04 -2.07 16.88
C HIS A 135 1.38 -3.42 16.59
N SER A 136 0.74 -4.00 17.61
CA SER A 136 -0.01 -5.24 17.46
C SER A 136 -1.26 -5.03 16.59
N ALA A 137 -1.72 -6.10 15.94
CA ALA A 137 -2.98 -6.08 15.19
C ALA A 137 -4.16 -5.60 16.05
N GLY A 138 -4.22 -6.01 17.32
CA GLY A 138 -5.25 -5.56 18.26
C GLY A 138 -5.19 -4.06 18.57
N HIS A 139 -3.99 -3.47 18.63
CA HIS A 139 -3.86 -2.01 18.79
C HIS A 139 -4.34 -1.27 17.54
N LEU A 140 -3.98 -1.74 16.35
CA LEU A 140 -4.44 -1.16 15.09
C LEU A 140 -5.97 -1.22 14.97
N GLU A 141 -6.58 -2.35 15.35
CA GLU A 141 -8.03 -2.53 15.38
C GLU A 141 -8.71 -1.59 16.38
N ALA A 142 -8.16 -1.45 17.60
CA ALA A 142 -8.69 -0.52 18.59
C ALA A 142 -8.69 0.94 18.08
N VAL A 143 -7.65 1.36 17.36
CA VAL A 143 -7.61 2.68 16.71
C VAL A 143 -8.65 2.78 15.59
N ALA A 144 -8.84 1.73 14.79
CA ALA A 144 -9.87 1.71 13.74
C ALA A 144 -11.28 1.85 14.34
N VAL A 145 -11.59 1.14 15.42
CA VAL A 145 -12.85 1.25 16.17
C VAL A 145 -13.07 2.69 16.66
N GLN A 146 -12.05 3.30 17.27
CA GLN A 146 -12.14 4.70 17.71
C GLN A 146 -12.41 5.67 16.56
N LEU A 147 -11.75 5.49 15.41
CA LEU A 147 -11.97 6.33 14.24
C LEU A 147 -13.35 6.13 13.60
N ASN A 148 -13.88 4.91 13.64
CA ASN A 148 -15.23 4.56 13.17
C ASN A 148 -16.33 5.03 14.13
N GLY A 149 -16.01 5.23 15.41
CA GLY A 149 -16.88 5.84 16.42
C GLY A 149 -16.69 7.35 16.59
N ARG A 150 -15.88 8.00 15.75
CA ARG A 150 -15.63 9.45 15.85
C ARG A 150 -16.61 10.25 14.98
N PRO A 151 -17.39 11.18 15.55
CA PRO A 151 -18.29 12.06 14.81
C PRO A 151 -17.61 12.81 13.66
N ARG A 152 -18.27 12.89 12.49
CA ARG A 152 -17.76 13.61 11.32
C ARG A 152 -18.71 14.73 10.91
N LYS A 153 -18.21 15.97 10.82
CA LYS A 153 -18.98 17.11 10.32
C LYS A 153 -19.57 16.85 8.92
N THR A 154 -18.82 16.18 8.05
CA THR A 154 -19.25 15.80 6.69
C THR A 154 -20.41 14.80 6.66
N LEU A 155 -20.66 14.11 7.77
CA LEU A 155 -21.75 13.14 7.95
C LEU A 155 -22.91 13.72 8.79
N GLY A 156 -22.95 15.04 8.99
CA GLY A 156 -23.95 15.67 9.85
C GLY A 156 -23.74 15.36 11.33
N TRP A 157 -22.49 15.15 11.75
CA TRP A 157 -22.07 14.75 13.10
C TRP A 157 -22.39 13.33 13.53
N ASP A 158 -22.96 12.51 12.64
CA ASP A 158 -22.95 11.06 12.84
C ASP A 158 -21.51 10.50 12.78
N THR A 159 -21.30 9.36 13.43
CA THR A 159 -20.10 8.54 13.28
C THR A 159 -20.15 7.72 11.99
N PRO A 160 -19.00 7.31 11.42
CA PRO A 160 -18.98 6.39 10.29
C PRO A 160 -19.77 5.10 10.53
N ALA A 161 -19.68 4.53 11.73
CA ALA A 161 -20.43 3.33 12.10
C ALA A 161 -21.95 3.55 12.07
N GLU A 162 -22.43 4.65 12.65
CA GLU A 162 -23.86 5.00 12.63
C GLU A 162 -24.37 5.27 11.21
N ARG A 163 -23.60 6.01 10.39
CA ARG A 163 -23.99 6.25 8.99
C ARG A 163 -24.08 4.96 8.21
N LEU A 164 -23.12 4.05 8.39
CA LEU A 164 -23.16 2.76 7.73
C LEU A 164 -24.42 1.99 8.15
N ALA A 165 -24.69 1.90 9.45
CA ALA A 165 -25.88 1.21 9.97
C ALA A 165 -27.20 1.77 9.39
N LYS A 166 -27.31 3.10 9.20
CA LYS A 166 -28.48 3.74 8.57
C LYS A 166 -28.63 3.42 7.07
N LEU A 167 -27.53 3.17 6.37
CA LEU A 167 -27.51 2.90 4.93
C LEU A 167 -27.67 1.41 4.60
N LEU A 168 -27.32 0.54 5.54
CA LEU A 168 -27.55 -0.89 5.40
C LEU A 168 -29.06 -1.14 5.51
N PRO A 169 -29.67 -1.84 4.54
CA PRO A 169 -31.06 -2.23 4.68
C PRO A 169 -31.21 -3.11 5.93
N THR A 170 -32.13 -2.76 6.82
CA THR A 170 -32.64 -3.71 7.82
C THR A 170 -33.17 -4.89 7.04
N SER A 171 -32.44 -6.00 7.09
CA SER A 171 -32.87 -7.24 6.46
C SER A 171 -34.23 -7.59 7.07
N SER A 172 -35.29 -7.49 6.26
CA SER A 172 -36.61 -8.02 6.57
C SER A 172 -36.68 -9.47 6.10
#